data_AF-A0A850GIE5-F1
#
_entry.id   AF-A0A850GIE5-F1
#
_cell.length_a   1.000
_cell.length_b   1.000
_cell.length_c   1.000
_cell.angle_alpha   90.00
_cell.angle_beta   90.00
_cell.angle_gamma   90.00
#
_symmetry.space_group_name_H-M   'P 1'
#
loop_
_entity.id
_entity.type
_entity.pdbx_description
1 polymer ?
#
loop_
_entity_poly.entity_id
_entity_poly.type
_entity_poly.pdbx_seq_one_letter_code
_entity_poly.pdbx_strand_id
1 'polypeptide(L)'
;MDAPPFETTAGFLARFVRPLLGGGVVEVHAPLSAADRDRMLADASALLDPELLHLRTRAAQRLVADPLLPDPGADELSLWLGLHDVLALDHPDTERVWTRDRTWRKVENETRALLAFAHPSGIAEALARHIAVGAFLALCREDHIVSGPEGEHRFIGQEPPRRRFALFGPDLRDVRRERVAWIDQTHRPPAQRLLPDIMWVSPLTSLLRPGWSPPGWSPLMAAGFLRSRGYARAVCHTWAREREWLRIGGVVAGSLLRSLSLVDEIFGSRKDPAIPGTAAAMQQAAGLVDLGEDELDLLDDTDEGGGASAGFGSVRASSAAIAALPAPALEIDPLDVGAVLGALIHLHLLKVLEFDARIGIGFGARDWAVQTFLALPLLVTALEPVLGWPLDVEGPDRALGRRWEEYREHLAGLVPRPVVDNLLATLVRRVVERQPA
;
A
#
# COMPACT_ATOMS: atom_id res chain seq x y z
N MET A 1 21.74 -11.66 30.64
CA MET A 1 21.80 -12.57 29.48
C MET A 1 22.02 -11.70 28.28
N ASP A 2 23.06 -11.98 27.50
CA ASP A 2 23.30 -11.26 26.26
C ASP A 2 22.17 -11.57 25.27
N ALA A 3 21.75 -10.58 24.50
CA ALA A 3 20.74 -10.78 23.48
C ALA A 3 21.29 -11.74 22.40
N PRO A 4 20.45 -12.66 21.87
CA PRO A 4 20.88 -13.55 20.80
C PRO A 4 21.34 -12.77 19.56
N PRO A 5 22.30 -13.30 18.78
CA PRO A 5 22.77 -12.65 17.55
C PRO A 5 21.61 -12.39 16.58
N PHE A 6 21.67 -11.29 15.83
CA PHE A 6 20.57 -10.87 14.96
C PHE A 6 20.28 -11.89 13.85
N GLU A 7 21.31 -12.54 13.29
CA GLU A 7 21.15 -13.57 12.27
C GLU A 7 20.54 -14.91 12.76
N THR A 8 20.19 -15.02 14.05
CA THR A 8 19.43 -16.16 14.57
C THR A 8 17.93 -15.87 14.54
N THR A 9 17.09 -16.90 14.44
CA THR A 9 15.62 -16.75 14.45
C THR A 9 15.15 -15.98 15.69
N ALA A 10 15.63 -16.36 16.88
CA ALA A 10 15.27 -15.69 18.13
C ALA A 10 15.71 -14.21 18.16
N GLY A 11 16.93 -13.90 17.70
CA GLY A 11 17.44 -12.52 17.66
C GLY A 11 16.68 -11.63 16.68
N PHE A 12 16.42 -12.14 15.47
CA PHE A 12 15.63 -11.44 14.46
C PHE A 12 14.21 -11.16 14.96
N LEU A 13 13.54 -12.17 15.54
CA LEU A 13 12.20 -12.01 16.08
C LEU A 13 12.16 -10.98 17.21
N ALA A 14 13.12 -11.03 18.15
CA ALA A 14 13.13 -10.15 19.31
C ALA A 14 13.41 -8.68 18.96
N ARG A 15 14.26 -8.42 17.96
CA ARG A 15 14.76 -7.06 17.65
C ARG A 15 14.07 -6.41 16.45
N PHE A 16 13.42 -7.20 15.60
CA PHE A 16 12.70 -6.71 14.43
C PHE A 16 11.21 -7.02 14.47
N VAL A 17 10.81 -8.30 14.48
CA VAL A 17 9.41 -8.71 14.27
C VAL A 17 8.51 -8.34 15.46
N ARG A 18 8.92 -8.64 16.69
CA ARG A 18 8.13 -8.31 17.90
C ARG A 18 7.94 -6.80 18.05
N PRO A 19 8.98 -5.94 17.91
CA PRO A 19 8.79 -4.49 17.91
C PRO A 19 7.91 -3.99 16.76
N LEU A 20 8.05 -4.57 15.56
CA LEU A 20 7.22 -4.22 14.40
C LEU A 20 5.72 -4.45 14.71
N LEU A 21 5.36 -5.62 15.21
CA LEU A 21 3.96 -5.97 15.51
C LEU A 21 3.44 -5.31 16.81
N GLY A 22 4.31 -5.18 17.81
CA GLY A 22 3.99 -4.68 19.15
C GLY A 22 4.01 -3.16 19.30
N GLY A 23 4.62 -2.43 18.37
CA GLY A 23 4.77 -0.96 18.44
C GLY A 23 5.99 -0.51 19.25
N GLY A 24 7.15 -1.10 18.96
CA GLY A 24 8.45 -0.76 19.55
C GLY A 24 9.45 -0.21 18.54
N VAL A 25 10.72 -0.09 18.98
CA VAL A 25 11.84 0.30 18.10
C VAL A 25 12.30 -0.92 17.34
N VAL A 26 12.24 -0.87 16.00
CA VAL A 26 12.80 -1.90 15.12
C VAL A 26 14.27 -1.63 14.90
N GLU A 27 15.08 -2.69 14.93
CA GLU A 27 16.49 -2.61 14.56
C GLU A 27 16.70 -3.07 13.12
N VAL A 28 17.49 -2.30 12.37
CA VAL A 28 17.86 -2.59 10.98
C VAL A 28 19.34 -2.95 10.95
N HIS A 29 19.66 -4.15 10.49
CA HIS A 29 21.03 -4.67 10.40
C HIS A 29 21.43 -4.92 8.94
N ALA A 30 22.51 -5.66 8.72
CA ALA A 30 22.89 -6.10 7.38
C ALA A 30 21.75 -6.92 6.74
N PRO A 31 21.53 -6.80 5.42
CA PRO A 31 20.50 -7.55 4.71
C PRO A 31 20.64 -9.06 4.90
N LEU A 32 19.51 -9.77 4.89
CA LEU A 32 19.41 -11.21 5.15
C LEU A 32 18.99 -11.96 3.88
N SER A 33 19.81 -12.93 3.46
CA SER A 33 19.63 -13.70 2.23
C SER A 33 18.65 -14.87 2.39
N ALA A 34 18.31 -15.53 1.28
CA ALA A 34 17.57 -16.79 1.31
C ALA A 34 18.30 -17.91 2.08
N ALA A 35 19.63 -17.90 2.11
CA ALA A 35 20.39 -18.85 2.93
C ALA A 35 20.24 -18.56 4.44
N ASP A 36 20.10 -17.29 4.82
CA ASP A 36 19.82 -16.91 6.21
C ASP A 36 18.43 -17.39 6.63
N ARG A 37 17.43 -17.21 5.77
CA ARG A 37 16.09 -17.79 5.95
C ARG A 37 16.17 -19.30 6.21
N ASP A 38 16.87 -20.05 5.36
CA ASP A 38 16.93 -21.51 5.47
C ASP A 38 17.62 -21.94 6.79
N ARG A 39 18.65 -21.19 7.21
CA ARG A 39 19.29 -21.40 8.52
C ARG A 39 18.35 -21.09 9.69
N MET A 40 17.58 -20.00 9.60
CA MET A 40 16.60 -19.64 10.63
C MET A 40 15.46 -20.67 10.72
N LEU A 41 15.04 -21.25 9.60
CA LEU A 41 14.02 -22.30 9.58
C LEU A 41 14.47 -23.61 10.22
N ALA A 42 15.79 -23.88 10.24
CA ALA A 42 16.32 -25.03 10.98
C ALA A 42 16.04 -24.94 12.49
N ASP A 43 15.81 -23.74 13.02
CA ASP A 43 15.32 -23.48 14.38
C ASP A 43 13.94 -22.79 14.35
N ALA A 44 12.96 -23.47 13.74
CA ALA A 44 11.58 -22.99 13.66
C ALA A 44 10.88 -22.89 15.04
N SER A 45 11.47 -23.41 16.11
CA SER A 45 10.86 -23.40 17.45
C SER A 45 10.55 -21.99 17.95
N ALA A 46 11.42 -21.02 17.64
CA ALA A 46 11.24 -19.63 18.00
C ALA A 46 10.05 -18.95 17.29
N LEU A 47 9.62 -19.48 16.14
CA LEU A 47 8.43 -18.98 15.43
C LEU A 47 7.14 -19.31 16.20
N LEU A 48 7.15 -20.38 17.00
CA LEU A 48 6.01 -20.81 17.84
C LEU A 48 6.07 -20.21 19.25
N ASP A 49 6.90 -19.19 19.47
CA ASP A 49 6.99 -18.49 20.74
C ASP A 49 5.63 -17.87 21.13
N PRO A 50 5.13 -18.10 22.36
CA PRO A 50 3.82 -17.61 22.77
C PRO A 50 3.65 -16.09 22.74
N GLU A 51 4.72 -15.33 22.97
CA GLU A 51 4.68 -13.86 22.92
C GLU A 51 4.46 -13.40 21.47
N LEU A 52 5.17 -14.01 20.51
CA LEU A 52 4.99 -13.73 19.08
C LEU A 52 3.56 -14.07 18.63
N LEU A 53 3.05 -15.25 18.99
CA LEU A 53 1.69 -15.66 18.64
C LEU A 53 0.64 -14.71 19.25
N HIS A 54 0.84 -14.26 20.49
CA HIS A 54 -0.02 -13.26 21.13
C HIS A 54 -0.02 -11.92 20.38
N LEU A 55 1.16 -11.42 20.00
CA LEU A 55 1.29 -10.18 19.23
C LEU A 55 0.61 -10.28 17.86
N ARG A 56 0.78 -11.40 17.14
CA ARG A 56 0.11 -11.66 15.85
C ARG A 56 -1.41 -11.61 16.00
N THR A 57 -1.96 -12.34 16.97
CA THR A 57 -3.40 -12.34 17.25
C THR A 57 -3.91 -10.95 17.62
N ARG A 58 -3.22 -10.23 18.50
CA ARG A 58 -3.60 -8.86 18.91
C ARG A 58 -3.57 -7.88 17.74
N ALA A 59 -2.58 -7.98 16.85
CA ALA A 59 -2.51 -7.16 15.65
C ALA A 59 -3.69 -7.44 14.71
N ALA A 60 -4.02 -8.70 14.49
CA ALA A 60 -5.16 -9.11 13.67
C ALA A 60 -6.52 -8.70 14.29
N GLN A 61 -6.63 -8.72 15.61
CA GLN A 61 -7.81 -8.27 16.36
C GLN A 61 -8.14 -6.79 16.19
N ARG A 62 -7.20 -5.98 15.69
CA ARG A 62 -7.47 -4.58 15.32
C ARG A 62 -8.37 -4.46 14.10
N LEU A 63 -8.42 -5.50 13.27
CA LEU A 63 -9.25 -5.54 12.06
C LEU A 63 -10.51 -6.39 12.26
N VAL A 64 -10.39 -7.62 12.78
CA VAL A 64 -11.51 -8.55 12.96
C VAL A 64 -11.49 -9.14 14.37
N ALA A 65 -12.67 -9.26 15.01
CA ALA A 65 -12.76 -9.61 16.43
C ALA A 65 -12.19 -11.01 16.78
N ASP A 66 -12.40 -11.99 15.90
CA ASP A 66 -11.94 -13.38 16.09
C ASP A 66 -11.10 -13.81 14.87
N PRO A 67 -9.80 -13.44 14.83
CA PRO A 67 -8.96 -13.74 13.69
C PRO A 67 -8.51 -15.20 13.70
N LEU A 68 -8.63 -15.85 12.55
CA LEU A 68 -8.01 -17.15 12.30
C LEU A 68 -6.66 -16.88 11.62
N LEU A 69 -5.57 -17.17 12.34
CA LEU A 69 -4.21 -17.06 11.83
C LEU A 69 -3.56 -18.45 11.78
N PRO A 70 -2.87 -18.82 10.68
CA PRO A 70 -2.02 -20.00 10.68
C PRO A 70 -0.82 -19.77 11.59
N ASP A 71 -0.17 -20.85 12.02
CA ASP A 71 1.15 -20.77 12.65
C ASP A 71 2.16 -20.15 11.66
N PRO A 72 3.11 -19.32 12.15
CA PRO A 72 4.08 -18.67 11.29
C PRO A 72 5.06 -19.70 10.71
N GLY A 73 5.21 -19.70 9.39
CA GLY A 73 6.03 -20.64 8.64
C GLY A 73 7.10 -19.96 7.77
N ALA A 74 7.60 -20.71 6.78
CA ALA A 74 8.63 -20.25 5.86
C ALA A 74 8.25 -18.99 5.07
N ASP A 75 6.98 -18.90 4.64
CA ASP A 75 6.50 -17.77 3.84
C ASP A 75 6.41 -16.48 4.67
N GLU A 76 5.94 -16.58 5.91
CA GLU A 76 5.83 -15.42 6.80
C GLU A 76 7.21 -14.95 7.27
N LEU A 77 8.14 -15.88 7.53
CA LEU A 77 9.54 -15.53 7.78
C LEU A 77 10.18 -14.85 6.56
N SER A 78 9.95 -15.37 5.35
CA SER A 78 10.44 -14.74 4.11
C SER A 78 9.91 -13.32 3.95
N LEU A 79 8.61 -13.10 4.25
CA LEU A 79 8.01 -11.78 4.26
C LEU A 79 8.72 -10.86 5.26
N TRP A 80 8.90 -11.27 6.52
CA TRP A 80 9.56 -10.44 7.52
C TRP A 80 11.00 -10.06 7.13
N LEU A 81 11.76 -11.01 6.58
CA LEU A 81 13.11 -10.75 6.06
C LEU A 81 13.08 -9.77 4.88
N GLY A 82 12.14 -9.95 3.94
CA GLY A 82 11.96 -9.02 2.83
C GLY A 82 11.62 -7.60 3.28
N LEU A 83 10.76 -7.45 4.29
CA LEU A 83 10.43 -6.15 4.88
C LEU A 83 11.64 -5.51 5.58
N HIS A 84 12.41 -6.30 6.34
CA HIS A 84 13.66 -5.84 6.95
C HIS A 84 14.64 -5.32 5.90
N ASP A 85 14.85 -6.09 4.84
CA ASP A 85 15.84 -5.77 3.80
C ASP A 85 15.47 -4.53 3.01
N VAL A 86 14.18 -4.22 2.83
CA VAL A 86 13.75 -2.94 2.25
C VAL A 86 14.20 -1.77 3.12
N LEU A 87 14.11 -1.87 4.45
CA LEU A 87 14.64 -0.84 5.35
C LEU A 87 16.17 -0.79 5.31
N ALA A 88 16.84 -1.94 5.21
CA ALA A 88 18.29 -2.00 5.10
C ALA A 88 18.80 -1.34 3.82
N LEU A 89 18.10 -1.52 2.69
CA LEU A 89 18.38 -0.87 1.42
C LEU A 89 18.13 0.65 1.46
N ASP A 90 17.21 1.10 2.30
CA ASP A 90 16.90 2.52 2.52
C ASP A 90 17.75 3.17 3.62
N HIS A 91 18.58 2.37 4.32
CA HIS A 91 19.32 2.84 5.48
C HIS A 91 20.39 3.87 5.10
N PRO A 92 20.54 4.99 5.84
CA PRO A 92 21.46 6.09 5.49
C PRO A 92 22.92 5.64 5.34
N ASP A 93 23.37 4.67 6.17
CA ASP A 93 24.75 4.18 6.12
C ASP A 93 25.10 3.41 4.83
N THR A 94 24.12 3.03 3.99
CA THR A 94 24.45 2.33 2.74
C THR A 94 25.23 3.21 1.75
N GLU A 95 25.27 4.54 1.94
CA GLU A 95 26.16 5.46 1.20
C GLU A 95 27.61 5.43 1.73
N ARG A 96 27.80 5.12 3.01
CA ARG A 96 29.13 5.12 3.65
C ARG A 96 29.91 3.84 3.34
N VAL A 97 29.19 2.76 3.03
CA VAL A 97 29.83 1.51 2.61
C VAL A 97 30.19 1.67 1.15
N TRP A 98 31.49 1.60 0.83
CA TRP A 98 32.03 1.61 -0.53
C TRP A 98 31.73 0.28 -1.26
N THR A 99 30.53 -0.27 -1.07
CA THR A 99 30.06 -1.44 -1.77
C THR A 99 29.69 -1.05 -3.19
N ARG A 100 30.18 -1.84 -4.15
CA ARG A 100 29.85 -1.67 -5.57
C ARG A 100 28.34 -1.81 -5.76
N ASP A 101 27.74 -1.02 -6.67
CA ASP A 101 26.32 -1.10 -7.05
C ASP A 101 25.83 -2.53 -7.32
N ARG A 102 26.73 -3.39 -7.83
CA ARG A 102 26.47 -4.81 -8.07
C ARG A 102 26.02 -5.55 -6.80
N THR A 103 26.59 -5.22 -5.65
CA THR A 103 26.22 -5.84 -4.36
C THR A 103 24.81 -5.43 -3.97
N TRP A 104 24.47 -4.15 -4.07
CA TRP A 104 23.11 -3.67 -3.73
C TRP A 104 22.04 -4.18 -4.69
N ARG A 105 22.36 -4.32 -5.99
CA ARG A 105 21.48 -5.01 -6.94
C ARG A 105 21.27 -6.48 -6.60
N LYS A 106 22.31 -7.15 -6.09
CA LYS A 106 22.18 -8.54 -5.62
C LYS A 106 21.23 -8.61 -4.42
N VAL A 107 21.39 -7.73 -3.44
CA VAL A 107 20.47 -7.64 -2.28
C VAL A 107 19.05 -7.37 -2.76
N GLU A 108 18.83 -6.38 -3.62
CA GLU A 108 17.50 -6.08 -4.19
C GLU A 108 16.86 -7.31 -4.86
N ASN A 109 17.63 -8.10 -5.61
CA ASN A 109 17.15 -9.33 -6.23
C ASN A 109 16.81 -10.42 -5.22
N GLU A 110 17.62 -10.58 -4.18
CA GLU A 110 17.36 -11.53 -3.09
C GLU A 110 16.10 -11.11 -2.30
N THR A 111 15.95 -9.83 -1.99
CA THR A 111 14.75 -9.27 -1.35
C THR A 111 13.51 -9.48 -2.21
N ARG A 112 13.58 -9.23 -3.52
CA ARG A 112 12.49 -9.51 -4.46
C ARG A 112 12.12 -10.99 -4.48
N ALA A 113 13.12 -11.88 -4.44
CA ALA A 113 12.88 -13.31 -4.36
C ALA A 113 12.18 -13.71 -3.05
N LEU A 114 12.59 -13.14 -1.90
CA LEU A 114 11.92 -13.36 -0.61
C LEU A 114 10.44 -12.93 -0.64
N LEU A 115 10.13 -11.80 -1.31
CA LEU A 115 8.75 -11.32 -1.45
C LEU A 115 7.92 -12.14 -2.45
N ALA A 116 8.51 -12.61 -3.55
CA ALA A 116 7.78 -13.30 -4.62
C ALA A 116 7.03 -14.57 -4.17
N PHE A 117 7.51 -15.26 -3.13
CA PHE A 117 6.88 -16.49 -2.61
C PHE A 117 5.59 -16.26 -1.81
N ALA A 118 5.20 -15.01 -1.55
CA ALA A 118 4.18 -14.69 -0.55
C ALA A 118 2.79 -14.34 -1.15
N HIS A 119 2.25 -15.10 -2.10
CA HIS A 119 0.83 -14.92 -2.49
C HIS A 119 -0.11 -15.74 -1.58
N PRO A 120 -1.17 -15.15 -1.02
CA PRO A 120 -2.06 -15.88 -0.12
C PRO A 120 -2.92 -16.93 -0.81
N SER A 121 -2.96 -18.12 -0.20
CA SER A 121 -3.89 -19.19 -0.59
C SER A 121 -5.31 -18.96 -0.07
N GLY A 122 -5.49 -18.08 0.93
CA GLY A 122 -6.78 -17.79 1.54
C GLY A 122 -6.77 -16.63 2.53
N ILE A 123 -7.94 -16.39 3.14
CA ILE A 123 -8.20 -15.24 4.03
C ILE A 123 -7.25 -15.19 5.23
N ALA A 124 -7.01 -16.34 5.88
CA ALA A 124 -6.19 -16.43 7.09
C ALA A 124 -4.73 -16.02 6.82
N GLU A 125 -4.13 -16.53 5.73
CA GLU A 125 -2.78 -16.14 5.37
C GLU A 125 -2.71 -14.70 4.85
N ALA A 126 -3.72 -14.24 4.11
CA ALA A 126 -3.75 -12.86 3.64
C ALA A 126 -3.89 -11.86 4.82
N LEU A 127 -4.59 -12.25 5.90
CA LEU A 127 -4.59 -11.51 7.16
C LEU A 127 -3.22 -11.54 7.85
N ALA A 128 -2.55 -12.70 7.90
CA ALA A 128 -1.19 -12.81 8.44
C ALA A 128 -0.19 -11.90 7.70
N ARG A 129 -0.30 -11.82 6.37
CA ARG A 129 0.53 -10.89 5.57
C ARG A 129 0.15 -9.43 5.85
N HIS A 130 -1.15 -9.13 5.99
CA HIS A 130 -1.61 -7.79 6.33
C HIS A 130 -1.10 -7.28 7.68
N ILE A 131 -1.05 -8.12 8.73
CA ILE A 131 -0.55 -7.63 10.03
C ILE A 131 0.92 -7.20 9.95
N ALA A 132 1.75 -7.90 9.16
CA ALA A 132 3.15 -7.55 8.97
C ALA A 132 3.31 -6.33 8.06
N VAL A 133 2.69 -6.34 6.87
CA VAL A 133 2.79 -5.25 5.90
C VAL A 133 2.11 -3.98 6.42
N GLY A 134 0.95 -4.08 7.05
CA GLY A 134 0.24 -2.96 7.67
C GLY A 134 1.05 -2.32 8.80
N ALA A 135 1.75 -3.11 9.62
CA ALA A 135 2.67 -2.59 10.63
C ALA A 135 3.90 -1.92 9.99
N PHE A 136 4.45 -2.51 8.92
CA PHE A 136 5.56 -1.93 8.16
C PHE A 136 5.22 -0.56 7.57
N LEU A 137 4.06 -0.40 6.94
CA LEU A 137 3.59 0.88 6.42
C LEU A 137 3.22 1.90 7.53
N ALA A 138 3.19 1.48 8.79
CA ALA A 138 2.96 2.35 9.94
C ALA A 138 4.27 2.74 10.64
N LEU A 139 5.43 2.26 10.16
CA LEU A 139 6.73 2.63 10.70
C LEU A 139 6.93 4.14 10.61
N CYS A 140 7.51 4.68 11.68
CA CYS A 140 7.97 6.05 11.73
C CYS A 140 9.50 6.03 11.88
N ARG A 141 10.17 6.92 11.16
CA ARG A 141 11.59 7.20 11.36
C ARG A 141 11.73 8.33 12.39
N GLU A 142 12.63 8.16 13.35
CA GLU A 142 13.00 9.21 14.29
C GLU A 142 14.28 9.90 13.81
N ASP A 143 14.15 11.16 13.39
CA ASP A 143 15.26 12.01 12.99
C ASP A 143 15.70 12.87 14.17
N HIS A 144 17.00 13.09 14.30
CA HIS A 144 17.57 13.99 15.30
C HIS A 144 18.13 15.24 14.62
N ILE A 145 17.69 16.41 15.07
CA ILE A 145 18.11 17.71 14.55
C ILE A 145 18.90 18.40 15.65
N VAL A 146 20.18 18.63 15.40
CA VAL A 146 21.09 19.29 16.33
C VAL A 146 21.32 20.71 15.83
N SER A 147 20.92 21.69 16.63
CA SER A 147 21.15 23.10 16.31
C SER A 147 22.47 23.56 16.93
N GLY A 148 23.35 24.15 16.13
CA GLY A 148 24.64 24.67 16.59
C GLY A 148 25.01 26.00 15.94
N PRO A 149 26.15 26.60 16.32
CA PRO A 149 26.62 27.85 15.73
C PRO A 149 26.90 27.75 14.22
N GLU A 150 27.17 26.54 13.71
CA GLU A 150 27.39 26.27 12.28
C GLU A 150 26.10 25.98 11.49
N GLY A 151 24.93 26.01 12.15
CA GLY A 151 23.63 25.74 11.57
C GLY A 151 22.94 24.49 12.14
N GLU A 152 21.91 24.01 11.43
CA GLU A 152 21.19 22.78 11.79
C GLU A 152 21.83 21.57 11.12
N HIS A 153 22.17 20.55 11.91
CA HIS A 153 22.61 19.25 11.42
C HIS A 153 21.53 18.20 11.65
N ARG A 154 21.06 17.56 10.58
CA ARG A 154 20.05 16.49 10.64
C ARG A 154 20.70 15.11 10.56
N PHE A 155 20.38 14.27 11.53
CA PHE A 155 20.72 12.85 11.60
C PHE A 155 19.47 12.04 11.28
N ILE A 156 19.39 11.56 10.05
CA ILE A 156 18.23 10.86 9.51
C ILE A 156 18.20 9.44 10.07
N GLY A 157 17.20 9.10 10.89
CA GLY A 157 17.09 7.76 11.50
C GLY A 157 18.27 7.31 12.36
N GLN A 158 19.15 8.23 12.78
CA GLN A 158 20.39 7.92 13.51
C GLN A 158 20.49 8.77 14.77
N GLU A 159 21.06 8.20 15.84
CA GLU A 159 21.47 8.98 16.99
C GLU A 159 22.70 9.86 16.65
N PRO A 160 22.72 11.13 17.09
CA PRO A 160 23.90 11.98 16.93
C PRO A 160 25.12 11.36 17.64
N PRO A 161 26.32 11.39 17.03
CA PRO A 161 27.52 10.79 17.61
C PRO A 161 27.96 11.54 18.87
N ARG A 162 27.76 10.93 20.05
CA ARG A 162 28.06 11.52 21.38
C ARG A 162 29.45 12.16 21.50
N ARG A 163 30.46 11.57 20.86
CA ARG A 163 31.86 12.04 20.92
C ARG A 163 32.07 13.41 20.28
N ARG A 164 31.33 13.76 19.23
CA ARG A 164 31.47 15.07 18.57
C ARG A 164 30.90 16.21 19.42
N PHE A 165 29.97 15.91 20.31
CA PHE A 165 29.29 16.91 21.14
C PHE A 165 29.90 17.09 22.54
N ALA A 166 30.76 16.17 22.99
CA ALA A 166 31.25 16.16 24.37
C ALA A 166 32.30 17.24 24.72
N LEU A 167 33.00 17.84 23.74
CA LEU A 167 34.14 18.73 24.00
C LEU A 167 33.84 20.21 23.74
N PHE A 168 33.06 20.55 22.70
CA PHE A 168 32.69 21.92 22.33
C PHE A 168 31.34 22.02 21.60
N GLY A 169 30.52 20.97 21.66
CA GLY A 169 29.27 20.91 20.90
C GLY A 169 28.07 21.47 21.67
N PRO A 170 26.96 21.74 20.96
CA PRO A 170 25.66 22.06 21.58
C PRO A 170 25.27 21.00 22.63
N ASP A 171 24.54 21.43 23.66
CA ASP A 171 24.10 20.54 24.74
C ASP A 171 23.17 19.47 24.14
N LEU A 172 23.13 18.27 24.72
CA LEU A 172 22.16 17.25 24.31
C LEU A 172 20.71 17.75 24.45
N ARG A 173 20.49 18.82 25.23
CA ARG A 173 19.23 19.57 25.32
C ARG A 173 18.83 20.29 24.03
N ASP A 174 19.77 20.55 23.12
CA ASP A 174 19.55 21.22 21.84
C ASP A 174 19.20 20.24 20.71
N VAL A 175 19.01 18.95 21.04
CA VAL A 175 18.64 17.91 20.08
C VAL A 175 17.12 17.81 19.99
N ARG A 176 16.56 18.33 18.89
CA ARG A 176 15.14 18.16 18.55
C ARG A 176 14.94 16.79 17.91
N ARG A 177 13.95 16.03 18.38
CA ARG A 177 13.51 14.77 17.76
C ARG A 177 12.29 15.02 16.89
N GLU A 178 12.31 14.49 15.68
CA GLU A 178 11.20 14.55 14.74
C GLU A 178 10.80 13.13 14.35
N ARG A 179 9.51 12.81 14.45
CA ARG A 179 8.97 11.53 13.98
C ARG A 179 8.27 11.76 12.66
N VAL A 180 8.75 11.09 11.62
CA VAL A 180 8.19 11.15 10.28
C VAL A 180 7.68 9.77 9.89
N ALA A 181 6.51 9.68 9.25
CA ALA A 181 6.04 8.42 8.69
C ALA A 181 7.02 7.97 7.61
N TRP A 182 7.60 6.77 7.77
CA TRP A 182 8.67 6.29 6.88
C TRP A 182 8.19 6.20 5.44
N ILE A 183 7.00 5.63 5.24
CA ILE A 183 6.43 5.40 3.91
C ILE A 183 6.15 6.68 3.10
N ASP A 184 5.96 7.81 3.78
CA ASP A 184 5.68 9.11 3.15
C ASP A 184 6.96 9.83 2.71
N GLN A 185 8.14 9.25 2.97
CA GLN A 185 9.42 9.85 2.62
C GLN A 185 9.84 9.47 1.20
N THR A 186 10.74 10.27 0.60
CA THR A 186 11.44 9.85 -0.60
C THR A 186 12.46 8.78 -0.23
N HIS A 187 12.31 7.60 -0.84
CA HIS A 187 13.18 6.45 -0.60
C HIS A 187 14.29 6.34 -1.63
N ARG A 188 15.33 5.59 -1.28
CA ARG A 188 16.39 5.22 -2.22
C ARG A 188 15.84 4.37 -3.35
N PRO A 189 16.39 4.45 -4.58
CA PRO A 189 15.82 3.75 -5.74
C PRO A 189 15.60 2.24 -5.57
N PRO A 190 16.49 1.45 -4.92
CA PRO A 190 16.24 0.03 -4.67
C PRO A 190 15.02 -0.20 -3.77
N ALA A 191 14.90 0.53 -2.67
CA ALA A 191 13.75 0.42 -1.76
C ALA A 191 12.45 0.86 -2.46
N GLN A 192 12.47 1.98 -3.18
CA GLN A 192 11.33 2.49 -3.94
C GLN A 192 10.79 1.46 -4.96
N ARG A 193 11.67 0.71 -5.63
CA ARG A 193 11.29 -0.34 -6.59
C ARG A 193 10.71 -1.60 -5.95
N LEU A 194 10.94 -1.82 -4.65
CA LEU A 194 10.43 -2.97 -3.90
C LEU A 194 9.11 -2.66 -3.17
N LEU A 195 8.75 -1.38 -2.99
CA LEU A 195 7.46 -1.00 -2.39
C LEU A 195 6.24 -1.60 -3.13
N PRO A 196 6.17 -1.61 -4.48
CA PRO A 196 5.07 -2.30 -5.16
C PRO A 196 5.02 -3.79 -4.85
N ASP A 197 6.17 -4.46 -4.72
CA ASP A 197 6.24 -5.89 -4.42
C ASP A 197 5.72 -6.19 -3.00
N ILE A 198 6.01 -5.31 -2.03
CA ILE A 198 5.45 -5.40 -0.67
C ILE A 198 3.91 -5.29 -0.69
N MET A 199 3.37 -4.44 -1.56
CA MET A 199 1.92 -4.28 -1.66
C MET A 199 1.28 -5.46 -2.40
N TRP A 200 1.99 -6.07 -3.35
CA TRP A 200 1.56 -7.29 -4.05
C TRP A 200 1.40 -8.50 -3.13
N VAL A 201 2.29 -8.65 -2.14
CA VAL A 201 2.21 -9.77 -1.18
C VAL A 201 1.06 -9.60 -0.18
N SER A 202 0.45 -8.43 -0.07
CA SER A 202 -0.68 -8.20 0.84
C SER A 202 -1.89 -7.57 0.13
N PRO A 203 -2.70 -8.37 -0.59
CA PRO A 203 -3.92 -7.89 -1.24
C PRO A 203 -4.89 -7.20 -0.27
N LEU A 204 -4.97 -7.67 0.98
CA LEU A 204 -5.79 -7.04 2.02
C LEU A 204 -5.25 -5.65 2.41
N THR A 205 -3.93 -5.47 2.51
CA THR A 205 -3.36 -4.13 2.76
C THR A 205 -3.64 -3.19 1.60
N SER A 206 -3.49 -3.67 0.36
CA SER A 206 -3.86 -2.92 -0.84
C SER A 206 -5.34 -2.52 -0.85
N LEU A 207 -6.24 -3.43 -0.44
CA LEU A 207 -7.67 -3.13 -0.30
C LEU A 207 -7.96 -2.09 0.80
N LEU A 208 -7.29 -2.17 1.94
CA LEU A 208 -7.46 -1.23 3.06
C LEU A 208 -6.80 0.13 2.80
N ARG A 209 -5.76 0.17 1.98
CA ARG A 209 -4.98 1.36 1.60
C ARG A 209 -4.87 1.48 0.07
N PRO A 210 -5.98 1.72 -0.65
CA PRO A 210 -5.97 1.69 -2.11
C PRO A 210 -5.08 2.76 -2.74
N GLY A 211 -4.82 3.87 -2.03
CA GLY A 211 -3.85 4.90 -2.47
C GLY A 211 -2.39 4.45 -2.48
N TRP A 212 -2.06 3.28 -1.92
CA TRP A 212 -0.74 2.66 -1.95
C TRP A 212 -0.71 1.38 -2.79
N SER A 213 -1.83 1.03 -3.45
CA SER A 213 -1.90 -0.20 -4.22
C SER A 213 -0.94 -0.17 -5.41
N PRO A 214 -0.32 -1.30 -5.77
CA PRO A 214 0.66 -1.34 -6.84
C PRO A 214 -0.01 -1.10 -8.21
N PRO A 215 0.76 -0.70 -9.23
CA PRO A 215 0.25 -0.59 -10.59
C PRO A 215 -0.39 -1.89 -11.07
N GLY A 216 -1.59 -1.82 -11.66
CA GLY A 216 -2.33 -3.00 -12.11
C GLY A 216 -3.13 -3.72 -11.02
N TRP A 217 -3.12 -3.23 -9.78
CA TRP A 217 -3.96 -3.76 -8.72
C TRP A 217 -5.45 -3.66 -9.04
N SER A 218 -6.20 -4.66 -8.58
CA SER A 218 -7.65 -4.74 -8.65
C SER A 218 -8.24 -5.09 -7.29
N PRO A 219 -9.39 -4.51 -6.89
CA PRO A 219 -10.10 -4.97 -5.70
C PRO A 219 -10.58 -6.42 -5.81
N LEU A 220 -10.67 -6.98 -7.03
CA LEU A 220 -11.03 -8.38 -7.23
C LEU A 220 -9.99 -9.35 -6.63
N MET A 221 -8.73 -8.94 -6.51
CA MET A 221 -7.67 -9.71 -5.86
C MET A 221 -7.93 -9.96 -4.37
N ALA A 222 -8.82 -9.18 -3.76
CA ALA A 222 -9.19 -9.27 -2.36
C ALA A 222 -10.70 -9.51 -2.18
N ALA A 223 -11.44 -9.87 -3.24
CA ALA A 223 -12.89 -10.04 -3.18
C ALA A 223 -13.34 -11.13 -2.19
N GLY A 224 -12.52 -12.18 -2.02
CA GLY A 224 -12.75 -13.21 -0.99
C GLY A 224 -12.94 -12.65 0.43
N PHE A 225 -12.28 -11.53 0.76
CA PHE A 225 -12.50 -10.83 2.02
C PHE A 225 -13.86 -10.15 2.09
N LEU A 226 -14.28 -9.52 1.00
CA LEU A 226 -15.56 -8.81 0.92
C LEU A 226 -16.76 -9.78 0.91
N ARG A 227 -16.54 -11.05 0.55
CA ARG A 227 -17.53 -12.12 0.70
C ARG A 227 -17.72 -12.56 2.15
N SER A 228 -16.72 -12.35 3.01
CA SER A 228 -16.84 -12.64 4.44
C SER A 228 -17.39 -11.43 5.18
N ARG A 229 -18.58 -11.58 5.77
CA ARG A 229 -19.30 -10.49 6.47
C ARG A 229 -18.43 -9.76 7.51
N GLY A 230 -17.61 -10.47 8.27
CA GLY A 230 -16.74 -9.87 9.29
C GLY A 230 -15.68 -8.95 8.68
N TYR A 231 -15.02 -9.41 7.60
CA TYR A 231 -13.98 -8.65 6.92
C TYR A 231 -14.54 -7.52 6.06
N ALA A 232 -15.66 -7.76 5.36
CA ALA A 232 -16.36 -6.72 4.60
C ALA A 232 -16.70 -5.52 5.49
N ARG A 233 -17.24 -5.78 6.69
CA ARG A 233 -17.50 -4.74 7.70
C ARG A 233 -16.23 -4.02 8.13
N ALA A 234 -15.16 -4.77 8.44
CA ALA A 234 -13.89 -4.18 8.85
C ALA A 234 -13.30 -3.26 7.77
N VAL A 235 -13.35 -3.68 6.50
CA VAL A 235 -12.91 -2.89 5.35
C VAL A 235 -13.76 -1.63 5.20
N CYS A 236 -15.09 -1.76 5.20
CA CYS A 236 -16.00 -0.62 5.06
C CYS A 236 -15.82 0.40 6.18
N HIS A 237 -15.69 -0.05 7.44
CA HIS A 237 -15.42 0.84 8.57
C HIS A 237 -14.04 1.49 8.48
N THR A 238 -13.02 0.79 7.98
CA THR A 238 -11.70 1.38 7.76
C THR A 238 -11.79 2.51 6.74
N TRP A 239 -12.40 2.26 5.58
CA TRP A 239 -12.64 3.30 4.57
C TRP A 239 -13.51 4.44 5.08
N ALA A 240 -14.52 4.15 5.91
CA ALA A 240 -15.39 5.16 6.48
C ALA A 240 -14.67 6.06 7.50
N ARG A 241 -13.60 5.60 8.14
CA ARG A 241 -12.83 6.46 9.07
C ARG A 241 -11.92 7.45 8.35
N GLU A 242 -11.63 7.21 7.07
CA GLU A 242 -10.76 8.08 6.30
C GLU A 242 -11.47 9.37 5.88
N ARG A 243 -10.74 10.49 5.97
CA ARG A 243 -11.22 11.80 5.51
C ARG A 243 -11.41 11.81 4.00
N GLU A 244 -10.53 11.13 3.27
CA GLU A 244 -10.54 11.04 1.81
C GLU A 244 -11.39 9.85 1.29
N TRP A 245 -12.45 9.46 1.99
CA TRP A 245 -13.28 8.29 1.63
C TRP A 245 -13.83 8.34 0.19
N LEU A 246 -14.15 9.54 -0.34
CA LEU A 246 -14.56 9.72 -1.74
C LEU A 246 -13.47 9.33 -2.73
N ARG A 247 -12.22 9.73 -2.43
CA ARG A 247 -11.06 9.34 -3.22
C ARG A 247 -10.84 7.84 -3.12
N ILE A 248 -10.89 7.27 -1.92
CA ILE A 248 -10.75 5.84 -1.69
C ILE A 248 -11.79 5.04 -2.48
N GLY A 249 -13.07 5.38 -2.34
CA GLY A 249 -14.15 4.76 -3.10
C GLY A 249 -13.96 4.92 -4.61
N GLY A 250 -13.51 6.09 -5.05
CA GLY A 250 -13.14 6.36 -6.44
C GLY A 250 -12.01 5.45 -6.94
N VAL A 251 -10.91 5.30 -6.19
CA VAL A 251 -9.81 4.39 -6.56
C VAL A 251 -10.30 2.97 -6.70
N VAL A 252 -11.06 2.46 -5.72
CA VAL A 252 -11.58 1.09 -5.73
C VAL A 252 -12.55 0.88 -6.91
N ALA A 253 -13.49 1.80 -7.12
CA ALA A 253 -14.45 1.73 -8.22
C ALA A 253 -13.78 1.85 -9.60
N GLY A 254 -12.83 2.77 -9.75
CA GLY A 254 -12.06 2.96 -10.97
C GLY A 254 -11.20 1.75 -11.31
N SER A 255 -10.50 1.19 -10.32
CA SER A 255 -9.72 -0.04 -10.48
C SER A 255 -10.60 -1.21 -10.87
N LEU A 256 -11.79 -1.35 -10.28
CA LEU A 256 -12.77 -2.36 -10.68
C LEU A 256 -13.16 -2.22 -12.16
N LEU A 257 -13.55 -1.01 -12.60
CA LEU A 257 -13.94 -0.79 -14.00
C LEU A 257 -12.79 -1.07 -14.98
N ARG A 258 -11.54 -0.76 -14.60
CA ARG A 258 -10.37 -1.11 -15.41
C ARG A 258 -10.16 -2.61 -15.53
N SER A 259 -10.24 -3.35 -14.42
CA SER A 259 -10.13 -4.81 -14.45
C SER A 259 -11.22 -5.46 -15.29
N LEU A 260 -12.39 -4.82 -15.38
CA LEU A 260 -13.50 -5.26 -16.21
C LEU A 260 -13.41 -4.74 -17.66
N SER A 261 -12.42 -3.92 -18.01
CA SER A 261 -12.31 -3.24 -19.32
C SER A 261 -13.54 -2.41 -19.68
N LEU A 262 -14.18 -1.77 -18.69
CA LEU A 262 -15.43 -1.02 -18.84
C LEU A 262 -15.24 0.51 -18.96
N VAL A 263 -14.02 1.02 -18.79
CA VAL A 263 -13.78 2.47 -18.76
C VAL A 263 -14.20 3.14 -20.08
N ASP A 264 -13.78 2.59 -21.22
CA ASP A 264 -14.11 3.15 -22.53
C ASP A 264 -15.58 2.99 -22.89
N GLU A 265 -16.22 1.90 -22.46
CA GLU A 265 -17.65 1.68 -22.66
C GLU A 265 -18.49 2.72 -21.89
N ILE A 266 -18.06 3.10 -20.68
CA ILE A 266 -18.82 4.00 -19.80
C ILE A 266 -18.54 5.48 -20.08
N PHE A 267 -17.29 5.85 -20.35
CA PHE A 267 -16.85 7.25 -20.46
C PHE A 267 -16.45 7.67 -21.87
N GLY A 268 -16.56 6.75 -22.85
CA GLY A 268 -16.01 6.91 -24.20
C GLY A 268 -14.50 6.75 -24.23
N SER A 269 -13.93 6.62 -25.43
CA SER A 269 -12.48 6.52 -25.64
C SER A 269 -11.76 7.77 -25.14
N ARG A 270 -11.31 7.72 -23.88
CA ARG A 270 -10.41 8.72 -23.30
C ARG A 270 -9.00 8.17 -23.39
N LYS A 271 -8.01 9.05 -23.61
CA LYS A 271 -6.61 8.67 -23.53
C LYS A 271 -6.30 8.26 -22.10
N ASP A 272 -6.41 6.96 -21.85
CA ASP A 272 -6.09 6.22 -20.62
C ASP A 272 -6.09 7.05 -19.32
N PRO A 273 -7.26 7.45 -18.78
CA PRO A 273 -7.30 8.44 -17.70
C PRO A 273 -6.81 7.81 -16.40
N ALA A 274 -5.54 8.07 -16.04
CA ALA A 274 -4.86 7.48 -14.88
C ALA A 274 -5.78 7.42 -13.65
N ILE A 275 -5.83 6.27 -12.96
CA ILE A 275 -6.59 6.18 -11.70
C ILE A 275 -5.87 7.08 -10.69
N PRO A 276 -6.57 8.03 -10.05
CA PRO A 276 -5.98 8.84 -9.01
C PRO A 276 -5.35 7.96 -7.93
N GLY A 277 -4.06 8.11 -7.67
CA GLY A 277 -3.39 7.49 -6.52
C GLY A 277 -2.77 6.11 -6.71
N THR A 278 -2.95 5.36 -7.80
CA THR A 278 -2.22 4.07 -7.97
C THR A 278 -0.79 4.23 -8.49
N ALA A 279 -0.52 5.31 -9.21
CA ALA A 279 0.83 5.67 -9.66
C ALA A 279 1.25 7.05 -9.15
N ALA A 280 0.33 8.01 -9.08
CA ALA A 280 0.63 9.40 -8.73
C ALA A 280 1.14 9.59 -7.29
N ALA A 281 0.71 8.79 -6.29
CA ALA A 281 1.25 8.92 -4.93
C ALA A 281 2.69 8.38 -4.84
N MET A 282 2.96 7.24 -5.50
CA MET A 282 4.31 6.67 -5.57
C MET A 282 5.25 7.47 -6.50
N GLN A 283 4.72 8.10 -7.55
CA GLN A 283 5.47 8.93 -8.49
C GLN A 283 5.68 10.37 -7.98
N GLN A 284 4.72 10.96 -7.27
CA GLN A 284 4.89 12.27 -6.61
C GLN A 284 5.88 12.17 -5.43
N ALA A 285 5.93 11.04 -4.70
CA ALA A 285 6.98 10.76 -3.73
C ALA A 285 8.36 10.51 -4.38
N ALA A 286 8.38 10.05 -5.65
CA ALA A 286 9.60 9.77 -6.42
C ALA A 286 10.17 10.97 -7.19
N GLY A 287 9.58 12.18 -7.09
CA GLY A 287 10.19 13.41 -7.60
C GLY A 287 10.55 13.42 -9.09
N LEU A 288 9.90 12.57 -9.90
CA LEU A 288 10.17 12.47 -11.34
C LEU A 288 8.90 12.79 -12.12
N VAL A 289 8.63 14.09 -12.19
CA VAL A 289 7.98 14.67 -13.36
C VAL A 289 8.97 15.70 -13.90
N ASP A 290 9.69 15.27 -14.94
CA ASP A 290 10.08 16.12 -16.05
C ASP A 290 11.07 17.25 -15.74
N LEU A 291 12.34 16.90 -15.48
CA LEU A 291 13.40 17.71 -16.09
C LEU A 291 13.36 17.35 -17.57
N GLY A 292 12.65 18.19 -18.33
CA GLY A 292 12.39 17.97 -19.74
C GLY A 292 13.65 17.58 -20.51
N GLU A 293 13.48 16.70 -21.47
CA GLU A 293 14.50 16.36 -22.47
C GLU A 293 15.01 17.60 -23.24
N ASP A 294 14.39 18.77 -23.06
CA ASP A 294 14.74 20.05 -23.68
C ASP A 294 15.94 20.79 -23.03
N GLU A 295 16.51 20.33 -21.90
CA GLU A 295 17.67 21.01 -21.25
C GLU A 295 19.03 20.33 -21.50
N LEU A 296 19.09 19.31 -22.38
CA LEU A 296 20.35 18.63 -22.75
C LEU A 296 20.94 19.06 -24.10
N ASP A 297 20.32 19.99 -24.82
CA ASP A 297 20.78 20.49 -26.13
C ASP A 297 21.49 21.87 -26.09
N LEU A 298 21.83 22.39 -24.90
CA LEU A 298 22.42 23.75 -24.76
C LEU A 298 23.88 23.83 -24.28
N LEU A 299 24.63 22.74 -24.27
CA LEU A 299 26.06 22.75 -23.87
C LEU A 299 26.96 21.88 -24.78
N ASP A 300 26.83 22.00 -26.10
CA ASP A 300 27.80 21.43 -27.05
C ASP A 300 28.27 22.46 -28.08
N ASP A 301 28.85 23.57 -27.60
CA ASP A 301 29.59 24.53 -28.42
C ASP A 301 30.77 25.11 -27.62
N THR A 302 31.80 24.28 -27.38
CA THR A 302 33.17 24.78 -27.19
C THR A 302 34.18 23.83 -27.82
N ASP A 303 34.47 24.15 -29.07
CA ASP A 303 35.77 24.36 -29.69
C ASP A 303 36.96 23.41 -29.42
N GLU A 304 37.58 23.09 -30.54
CA GLU A 304 38.63 22.11 -30.79
C GLU A 304 39.93 22.33 -29.99
N GLY A 305 40.46 21.24 -29.40
CA GLY A 305 41.81 21.21 -28.85
C GLY A 305 42.34 19.79 -28.74
N GLY A 306 43.11 19.36 -29.73
CA GLY A 306 43.60 18.00 -29.89
C GLY A 306 44.38 17.44 -28.70
N GLY A 307 44.08 16.19 -28.34
CA GLY A 307 44.82 15.42 -27.36
C GLY A 307 44.46 13.94 -27.46
N ALA A 308 45.37 13.14 -28.01
CA ALA A 308 45.26 11.69 -28.03
C ALA A 308 45.27 11.14 -26.59
N SER A 309 44.16 10.58 -26.11
CA SER A 309 44.15 9.75 -24.91
C SER A 309 43.16 8.59 -25.02
N ALA A 310 43.71 7.40 -24.82
CA ALA A 310 43.11 6.08 -24.62
C ALA A 310 41.58 6.02 -24.42
N GLY A 311 40.92 5.30 -25.33
CA GLY A 311 39.52 4.93 -25.22
C GLY A 311 39.22 4.12 -23.97
N PHE A 312 38.53 4.75 -23.02
CA PHE A 312 37.65 4.05 -22.11
C PHE A 312 36.25 4.05 -22.73
N GLY A 313 35.85 2.88 -23.22
CA GLY A 313 34.50 2.66 -23.71
C GLY A 313 33.50 2.97 -22.59
N SER A 314 32.75 4.05 -22.76
CA SER A 314 31.53 4.33 -22.02
C SER A 314 30.54 3.21 -22.34
N VAL A 315 30.61 2.12 -21.58
CA VAL A 315 29.56 1.12 -21.52
C VAL A 315 28.37 1.82 -20.86
N ARG A 316 27.50 2.42 -21.68
CA ARG A 316 26.09 2.64 -21.34
C ARG A 316 25.53 1.25 -21.03
N ALA A 317 25.69 0.82 -19.78
CA ALA A 317 24.97 -0.32 -19.26
C ALA A 317 23.51 0.10 -19.32
N SER A 318 22.79 -0.40 -20.33
CA SER A 318 21.34 -0.29 -20.37
C SER A 318 20.85 -0.85 -19.05
N SER A 319 20.40 0.05 -18.17
CA SER A 319 19.70 -0.30 -16.95
C SER A 319 18.43 -1.01 -17.40
N ALA A 320 18.51 -2.32 -17.58
CA ALA A 320 17.33 -3.14 -17.69
C ALA A 320 16.64 -3.01 -16.34
N ALA A 321 15.70 -2.07 -16.25
CA ALA A 321 14.89 -1.86 -15.07
C ALA A 321 14.29 -3.21 -14.71
N ILE A 322 14.65 -3.73 -13.56
CA ILE A 322 14.09 -4.98 -13.06
C ILE A 322 12.61 -4.68 -12.83
N ALA A 323 11.77 -5.27 -13.68
CA ALA A 323 10.34 -5.00 -13.65
C ALA A 323 9.78 -5.45 -12.29
N ALA A 324 8.82 -4.66 -11.78
CA ALA A 324 8.00 -5.05 -10.64
C ALA A 324 7.39 -6.46 -10.86
N LEU A 325 7.04 -7.16 -9.78
CA LEU A 325 6.33 -8.42 -9.91
C LEU A 325 5.07 -8.21 -10.79
N PRO A 326 4.82 -9.10 -11.78
CA PRO A 326 3.67 -8.96 -12.65
C PRO A 326 2.39 -9.10 -11.83
N ALA A 327 1.36 -8.33 -12.20
CA ALA A 327 0.03 -8.53 -11.64
C ALA A 327 -0.43 -9.97 -11.92
N PRO A 328 -0.96 -10.71 -10.92
CA PRO A 328 -1.49 -12.04 -11.16
C PRO A 328 -2.71 -11.97 -12.09
N ALA A 329 -2.90 -13.03 -12.89
CA ALA A 329 -4.07 -13.16 -13.74
C ALA A 329 -5.34 -13.18 -12.89
N LEU A 330 -6.36 -12.42 -13.29
CA LEU A 330 -7.63 -12.32 -12.56
C LEU A 330 -8.71 -13.13 -13.25
N GLU A 331 -9.22 -14.12 -12.53
CA GLU A 331 -10.50 -14.74 -12.86
C GLU A 331 -11.63 -13.82 -12.37
N ILE A 332 -12.56 -13.48 -13.26
CA ILE A 332 -13.66 -12.56 -12.96
C ILE A 332 -14.91 -13.37 -12.62
N ASP A 333 -15.18 -13.56 -11.32
CA ASP A 333 -16.43 -14.12 -10.80
C ASP A 333 -17.46 -12.98 -10.58
N PRO A 334 -18.70 -13.07 -11.11
CA PRO A 334 -19.78 -12.13 -10.81
C PRO A 334 -20.04 -11.91 -9.31
N LEU A 335 -19.86 -12.95 -8.47
CA LEU A 335 -20.01 -12.84 -7.02
C LEU A 335 -18.94 -11.93 -6.40
N ASP A 336 -17.72 -11.98 -6.92
CA ASP A 336 -16.62 -11.14 -6.47
C ASP A 336 -16.83 -9.68 -6.87
N VAL A 337 -17.34 -9.44 -8.08
CA VAL A 337 -17.77 -8.10 -8.51
C VAL A 337 -18.89 -7.59 -7.60
N GLY A 338 -19.90 -8.41 -7.33
CA GLY A 338 -20.99 -8.10 -6.40
C GLY A 338 -20.50 -7.75 -5.00
N ALA A 339 -19.53 -8.50 -4.46
CA ALA A 339 -18.95 -8.23 -3.15
C ALA A 339 -18.24 -6.87 -3.08
N VAL A 340 -17.49 -6.49 -4.12
CA VAL A 340 -16.86 -5.16 -4.22
C VAL A 340 -17.90 -4.05 -4.29
N LEU A 341 -18.93 -4.20 -5.14
CA LEU A 341 -20.01 -3.21 -5.25
C LEU A 341 -20.79 -3.08 -3.94
N GLY A 342 -21.11 -4.19 -3.29
CA GLY A 342 -21.78 -4.22 -2.00
C GLY A 342 -20.98 -3.48 -0.93
N ALA A 343 -19.66 -3.67 -0.87
CA ALA A 343 -18.78 -2.95 0.07
C ALA A 343 -18.76 -1.43 -0.20
N LEU A 344 -18.71 -1.01 -1.46
CA LEU A 344 -18.74 0.42 -1.83
C LEU A 344 -20.09 1.08 -1.53
N ILE A 345 -21.21 0.38 -1.77
CA ILE A 345 -22.55 0.85 -1.39
C ILE A 345 -22.66 0.93 0.14
N HIS A 346 -22.12 -0.06 0.86
CA HIS A 346 -22.09 -0.07 2.32
C HIS A 346 -21.29 1.12 2.88
N LEU A 347 -20.18 1.49 2.25
CA LEU A 347 -19.42 2.69 2.61
C LEU A 347 -20.28 3.97 2.52
N HIS A 348 -21.09 4.12 1.47
CA HIS A 348 -22.05 5.23 1.40
C HIS A 348 -23.06 5.21 2.55
N LEU A 349 -23.60 4.04 2.88
CA LEU A 349 -24.57 3.92 3.98
C LEU A 349 -23.95 4.31 5.33
N LEU A 350 -22.72 3.89 5.61
CA LEU A 350 -21.98 4.31 6.81
C LEU A 350 -21.81 5.84 6.86
N LYS A 351 -21.56 6.48 5.72
CA LYS A 351 -21.42 7.94 5.66
C LYS A 351 -22.73 8.69 5.86
N VAL A 352 -23.85 8.15 5.37
CA VAL A 352 -25.19 8.68 5.65
C VAL A 352 -25.51 8.56 7.15
N LEU A 353 -25.11 7.44 7.78
CA LEU A 353 -25.24 7.25 9.22
C LEU A 353 -24.42 8.27 10.04
N GLU A 354 -23.17 8.53 9.65
CA GLU A 354 -22.23 9.36 10.40
C GLU A 354 -22.43 10.88 10.22
N PHE A 355 -22.75 11.37 9.02
CA PHE A 355 -22.56 12.80 8.66
C PHE A 355 -23.82 13.60 8.32
N ASP A 356 -25.02 13.07 8.55
CA ASP A 356 -26.28 13.75 8.20
C ASP A 356 -26.26 14.31 6.75
N ALA A 357 -25.78 13.43 5.84
CA ALA A 357 -25.90 13.48 4.38
C ALA A 357 -25.42 14.72 3.60
N ARG A 358 -24.67 15.67 4.19
CA ARG A 358 -24.16 16.82 3.42
C ARG A 358 -22.78 16.54 2.84
N ILE A 359 -22.74 15.92 1.66
CA ILE A 359 -21.51 15.91 0.85
C ILE A 359 -21.30 17.33 0.30
N GLY A 360 -20.44 18.10 0.96
CA GLY A 360 -19.89 19.32 0.37
C GLY A 360 -18.98 18.94 -0.79
N ILE A 361 -19.50 18.91 -2.01
CA ILE A 361 -18.70 18.58 -3.18
C ILE A 361 -17.78 19.76 -3.51
N GLY A 362 -16.51 19.62 -3.13
CA GLY A 362 -15.41 20.38 -3.72
C GLY A 362 -15.08 19.91 -5.14
N PHE A 363 -14.14 20.60 -5.78
CA PHE A 363 -13.67 20.44 -7.18
C PHE A 363 -13.33 19.01 -7.69
N GLY A 364 -13.36 17.97 -6.85
CA GLY A 364 -13.08 16.57 -7.20
C GLY A 364 -14.17 15.81 -7.97
N ALA A 365 -15.41 16.33 -8.07
CA ALA A 365 -16.52 15.62 -8.73
C ALA A 365 -16.42 15.50 -10.27
N ARG A 366 -15.35 16.00 -10.88
CA ARG A 366 -15.07 15.80 -12.31
C ARG A 366 -14.22 14.55 -12.59
N ASP A 367 -13.64 13.96 -11.56
CA ASP A 367 -12.90 12.71 -11.70
C ASP A 367 -13.86 11.56 -12.02
N TRP A 368 -13.61 10.82 -13.11
CA TRP A 368 -14.48 9.76 -13.58
C TRP A 368 -14.59 8.60 -12.58
N ALA A 369 -13.52 8.30 -11.84
CA ALA A 369 -13.50 7.21 -10.88
C ALA A 369 -14.34 7.57 -9.65
N VAL A 370 -14.24 8.84 -9.20
CA VAL A 370 -15.11 9.39 -8.15
C VAL A 370 -16.57 9.43 -8.62
N GLN A 371 -16.84 9.81 -9.86
CA GLN A 371 -18.20 9.79 -10.44
C GLN A 371 -18.78 8.37 -10.46
N THR A 372 -18.00 7.37 -10.86
CA THR A 372 -18.40 5.95 -10.79
C THR A 372 -18.80 5.58 -9.37
N PHE A 373 -17.97 5.91 -8.38
CA PHE A 373 -18.25 5.61 -6.99
C PHE A 373 -19.54 6.28 -6.51
N LEU A 374 -19.70 7.59 -6.75
CA LEU A 374 -20.90 8.35 -6.42
C LEU A 374 -22.17 7.84 -7.12
N ALA A 375 -22.05 7.18 -8.29
CA ALA A 375 -23.17 6.61 -9.01
C ALA A 375 -23.71 5.32 -8.36
N LEU A 376 -22.91 4.58 -7.57
CA LEU A 376 -23.26 3.25 -7.10
C LEU A 376 -24.56 3.18 -6.27
N PRO A 377 -24.85 4.13 -5.35
CA PRO A 377 -26.14 4.16 -4.64
C PRO A 377 -27.35 4.27 -5.57
N LEU A 378 -27.20 4.86 -6.75
CA LEU A 378 -28.28 5.00 -7.74
C LEU A 378 -28.58 3.66 -8.44
N LEU A 379 -27.64 2.71 -8.41
CA LEU A 379 -27.78 1.39 -9.02
C LEU A 379 -28.42 0.34 -8.10
N VAL A 380 -28.63 0.66 -6.81
CA VAL A 380 -29.01 -0.32 -5.78
C VAL A 380 -30.28 -1.11 -6.12
N THR A 381 -31.30 -0.46 -6.71
CA THR A 381 -32.54 -1.13 -7.12
C THR A 381 -32.31 -2.19 -8.20
N ALA A 382 -31.36 -1.96 -9.11
CA ALA A 382 -31.02 -2.94 -10.14
C ALA A 382 -30.10 -4.06 -9.61
N LEU A 383 -29.35 -3.79 -8.54
CA LEU A 383 -28.47 -4.75 -7.88
C LEU A 383 -29.14 -5.56 -6.76
N GLU A 384 -30.34 -5.16 -6.34
CA GLU A 384 -31.12 -5.80 -5.26
C GLU A 384 -31.25 -7.33 -5.42
N PRO A 385 -31.50 -7.91 -6.62
CA PRO A 385 -31.60 -9.36 -6.75
C PRO A 385 -30.34 -10.13 -6.33
N VAL A 386 -29.17 -9.48 -6.37
CA VAL A 386 -27.87 -10.10 -6.06
C VAL A 386 -27.34 -9.68 -4.69
N LEU A 387 -27.45 -8.40 -4.36
CA LEU A 387 -26.89 -7.84 -3.13
C LEU A 387 -27.89 -7.83 -1.97
N GLY A 388 -29.17 -8.03 -2.27
CA GLY A 388 -30.27 -7.72 -1.36
C GLY A 388 -30.46 -6.21 -1.18
N TRP A 389 -31.49 -5.87 -0.41
CA TRP A 389 -31.76 -4.48 -0.04
C TRP A 389 -31.08 -4.14 1.30
N PRO A 390 -30.39 -3.00 1.43
CA PRO A 390 -29.54 -2.72 2.59
C PRO A 390 -30.29 -2.34 3.87
N LEU A 391 -31.59 -2.01 3.81
CA LEU A 391 -32.35 -1.39 4.91
C LEU A 391 -33.73 -1.99 5.09
N ASP A 392 -34.16 -2.26 6.32
CA ASP A 392 -35.56 -2.62 6.58
C ASP A 392 -36.43 -1.35 6.64
N VAL A 393 -36.96 -0.94 5.48
CA VAL A 393 -37.72 0.32 5.33
C VAL A 393 -39.09 0.30 6.03
N GLU A 394 -39.62 -0.88 6.32
CA GLU A 394 -40.88 -1.05 7.06
C GLU A 394 -40.64 -1.22 8.57
N GLY A 395 -39.43 -1.64 8.95
CA GLY A 395 -39.04 -1.89 10.33
C GLY A 395 -38.21 -0.77 11.00
N PRO A 396 -37.23 -1.13 11.84
CA PRO A 396 -36.52 -0.17 12.71
C PRO A 396 -35.68 0.85 11.91
N ASP A 397 -35.37 0.56 10.65
CA ASP A 397 -34.50 1.40 9.82
C ASP A 397 -35.27 2.49 9.07
N ARG A 398 -36.58 2.67 9.26
CA ARG A 398 -37.40 3.64 8.50
C ARG A 398 -36.81 5.06 8.45
N ALA A 399 -36.27 5.55 9.57
CA ALA A 399 -35.64 6.87 9.62
C ALA A 399 -34.33 6.93 8.83
N LEU A 400 -33.54 5.85 8.86
CA LEU A 400 -32.34 5.71 8.04
C LEU A 400 -32.70 5.57 6.55
N GLY A 401 -33.75 4.81 6.23
CA GLY A 401 -34.30 4.68 4.87
C GLY A 401 -34.66 6.03 4.25
N ARG A 402 -35.33 6.92 5.00
CA ARG A 402 -35.61 8.28 4.51
C ARG A 402 -34.35 9.07 4.20
N ARG A 403 -33.37 9.07 5.10
CA ARG A 403 -32.07 9.76 4.88
C ARG A 403 -31.29 9.17 3.71
N TRP A 404 -31.40 7.85 3.50
CA TRP A 404 -30.80 7.17 2.37
C TRP A 404 -31.42 7.60 1.03
N GLU A 405 -32.74 7.76 0.98
CA GLU A 405 -33.39 8.24 -0.24
C GLU A 405 -33.13 9.72 -0.52
N GLU A 406 -33.15 10.58 0.51
CA GLU A 406 -32.72 11.99 0.37
C GLU A 406 -31.29 12.08 -0.17
N TYR A 407 -30.41 11.21 0.32
CA TYR A 407 -29.04 11.10 -0.16
C TYR A 407 -28.95 10.66 -1.62
N ARG A 408 -29.72 9.65 -2.03
CA ARG A 408 -29.77 9.19 -3.43
C ARG A 408 -30.35 10.25 -4.36
N GLU A 409 -31.39 10.96 -3.95
CA GLU A 409 -31.93 12.10 -4.70
C GLU A 409 -30.88 13.20 -4.89
N HIS A 410 -30.13 13.52 -3.84
CA HIS A 410 -29.02 14.46 -3.93
C HIS A 410 -27.95 14.01 -4.93
N LEU A 411 -27.53 12.74 -4.87
CA LEU A 411 -26.56 12.17 -5.81
C LEU A 411 -27.05 12.20 -7.26
N ALA A 412 -28.35 11.97 -7.51
CA ALA A 412 -28.92 12.02 -8.85
C ALA A 412 -28.82 13.43 -9.48
N GLY A 413 -28.79 14.48 -8.66
CA GLY A 413 -28.52 15.85 -9.12
C GLY A 413 -27.04 16.14 -9.40
N LEU A 414 -26.12 15.29 -8.91
CA LEU A 414 -24.68 15.50 -8.98
C LEU A 414 -23.99 14.64 -10.04
N VAL A 415 -24.41 13.40 -10.18
CA VAL A 415 -23.81 12.44 -11.11
C VAL A 415 -24.42 12.62 -12.50
N PRO A 416 -23.61 12.76 -13.57
CA PRO A 416 -24.15 12.85 -14.92
C PRO A 416 -24.98 11.61 -15.27
N ARG A 417 -26.23 11.82 -15.70
CA ARG A 417 -27.15 10.73 -16.09
C ARG A 417 -26.55 9.70 -17.06
N PRO A 418 -25.76 10.08 -18.10
CA PRO A 418 -25.13 9.10 -18.98
C PRO A 418 -24.20 8.11 -18.26
N VAL A 419 -23.54 8.53 -17.17
CA VAL A 419 -22.66 7.63 -16.39
C VAL A 419 -23.51 6.56 -15.71
N VAL A 420 -24.65 6.94 -15.12
CA VAL A 420 -25.58 6.00 -14.46
C VAL A 420 -26.17 5.02 -15.49
N ASP A 421 -26.66 5.53 -16.62
CA ASP A 421 -27.26 4.72 -17.68
C ASP A 421 -26.23 3.72 -18.26
N ASN A 422 -24.99 4.14 -18.48
CA ASN A 422 -23.93 3.26 -18.97
C ASN A 422 -23.52 2.21 -17.93
N LEU A 423 -23.46 2.56 -16.64
CA LEU A 423 -23.18 1.59 -15.56
C LEU A 423 -24.28 0.53 -15.45
N LEU A 424 -25.55 0.91 -15.63
CA LEU A 424 -26.68 -0.03 -15.70
C LEU A 424 -26.52 -0.99 -16.89
N ALA A 425 -26.21 -0.46 -18.07
CA ALA A 425 -26.10 -1.25 -19.30
C ALA A 425 -24.88 -2.21 -19.30
N THR A 426 -23.84 -1.90 -18.53
CA THR A 426 -22.56 -2.63 -18.54
C THR A 426 -22.29 -3.38 -17.22
N LEU A 427 -21.97 -2.65 -16.14
CA LEU A 427 -21.53 -3.21 -14.86
C LEU A 427 -22.63 -4.05 -14.19
N VAL A 428 -23.85 -3.51 -14.06
CA VAL A 428 -24.96 -4.21 -13.39
C VAL A 428 -25.32 -5.49 -14.15
N ARG A 429 -25.38 -5.40 -15.48
CA ARG A 429 -25.64 -6.54 -16.37
C ARG A 429 -24.67 -7.70 -16.12
N ARG A 430 -23.37 -7.42 -15.94
CA ARG A 430 -22.35 -8.44 -15.66
C ARG A 430 -22.54 -9.15 -14.31
N VAL A 431 -23.16 -8.49 -13.34
CA VAL A 431 -23.40 -9.04 -12.00
C VAL A 431 -24.72 -9.81 -11.96
N VAL A 432 -25.77 -9.29 -12.59
CA VAL A 432 -27.13 -9.84 -12.52
C VAL A 432 -27.37 -10.96 -13.54
N GLU A 433 -26.99 -10.77 -14.82
CA GLU A 433 -27.35 -11.73 -15.89
C GLU A 433 -26.43 -12.96 -15.97
N ARG A 434 -25.26 -12.93 -15.34
CA ARG A 434 -24.28 -14.03 -15.40
C ARG A 434 -24.37 -15.02 -14.24
N GLN A 435 -25.35 -14.90 -13.35
CA GLN A 435 -25.58 -15.92 -12.35
C GLN A 435 -26.26 -17.13 -13.02
N PRO A 436 -25.63 -18.32 -13.07
CA PRO A 436 -26.34 -19.52 -13.47
C PRO A 436 -27.51 -19.74 -12.51
N ALA A 437 -28.69 -20.00 -13.08
CA ALA A 437 -29.95 -20.19 -12.36
C ALA A 437 -29.93 -21.36 -11.37
#